data_AF-A0A2M8AD58-F1
#
_entry.id   AF-A0A2M8AD58-F1
#
_cell.length_a   1.000
_cell.length_b   1.000
_cell.length_c   1.000
_cell.angle_alpha   90.00
_cell.angle_beta   90.00
_cell.angle_gamma   90.00
#
_symmetry.space_group_name_H-M   'P 1'
#
loop_
_entity.id
_entity.type
_entity.pdbx_description
1 polymer ?
#
loop_
_entity_poly.entity_id
_entity_poly.type
_entity_poly.pdbx_seq_one_letter_code
_entity_poly.pdbx_strand_id
1 'polypeptide(L)'
;MKKYLSLSVVLTLFGININAQSADQTTLPVTHEEKLLEATIICLDAVEAPTIYNGFAKQFINIPSFPKKEKSISENEYKTKIKSWLLSNPLNIDKIVIARKKAHDQLYGYRPY
;
A
#
# COMPACT_ATOMS: atom_id res chain seq x y z
N MET A 1 47.89 38.95 12.59
CA MET A 1 48.44 38.16 11.46
C MET A 1 47.84 36.76 11.52
N LYS A 2 47.12 36.37 10.45
CA LYS A 2 46.30 35.15 10.37
C LYS A 2 47.19 33.91 10.25
N LYS A 3 46.96 32.91 11.11
CA LYS A 3 47.60 31.59 11.04
C LYS A 3 46.79 30.72 10.08
N TYR A 4 47.37 30.40 8.93
CA TYR A 4 46.83 29.38 8.02
C TYR A 4 47.54 28.06 8.35
N LEU A 5 46.86 27.19 9.09
CA LEU A 5 47.30 25.81 9.26
C LEU A 5 46.86 25.04 8.03
N SER A 6 47.86 24.52 7.32
CA SER A 6 47.78 23.84 6.04
C SER A 6 46.79 22.67 6.10
N LEU A 7 45.72 22.85 5.36
CA LEU A 7 44.71 21.88 5.00
C LEU A 7 45.33 20.82 4.08
N SER A 8 45.86 19.72 4.63
CA SER A 8 46.17 18.51 3.86
C SER A 8 46.37 17.31 4.78
N VAL A 9 45.84 16.17 4.33
CA VAL A 9 46.02 14.81 4.86
C VAL A 9 45.05 14.38 5.97
N VAL A 10 43.76 14.39 5.67
CA VAL A 10 42.85 13.30 6.10
C VAL A 10 41.92 12.97 4.93
N LEU A 11 42.51 12.58 3.79
CA LEU A 11 41.78 12.23 2.57
C LEU A 11 42.33 10.92 2.00
N THR A 12 42.34 9.85 2.80
CA THR A 12 42.74 8.50 2.33
C THR A 12 42.40 7.37 3.32
N LEU A 13 41.33 7.47 4.12
CA LEU A 13 40.93 6.35 5.00
C LEU A 13 39.44 5.96 4.96
N PHE A 14 38.61 6.61 4.15
CA PHE A 14 37.31 6.05 3.80
C PHE A 14 37.41 5.35 2.46
N GLY A 15 37.90 4.11 2.56
CA GLY A 15 37.80 3.10 1.51
C GLY A 15 36.38 3.11 0.96
N ILE A 16 36.33 3.45 -0.31
CA ILE A 16 35.18 3.37 -1.19
C ILE A 16 34.83 1.89 -1.29
N ASN A 17 33.97 1.43 -0.40
CA ASN A 17 33.07 0.32 -0.61
C ASN A 17 31.79 0.67 0.14
N ILE A 18 31.18 1.78 -0.25
CA ILE A 18 29.72 1.81 -0.27
C ILE A 18 29.34 0.86 -1.41
N ASN A 19 29.47 -0.45 -1.17
CA ASN A 19 28.51 -1.37 -1.70
C ASN A 19 27.19 -0.79 -1.21
N ALA A 20 26.51 -0.08 -2.09
CA ALA A 20 25.08 0.05 -2.00
C ALA A 20 24.62 -1.38 -1.72
N GLN A 21 24.28 -1.64 -0.47
CA GLN A 21 23.35 -2.69 -0.16
C GLN A 21 22.14 -2.30 -1.00
N SER A 22 22.09 -2.84 -2.21
CA SER A 22 20.86 -3.38 -2.75
C SER A 22 20.33 -4.20 -1.59
N ALA A 23 19.50 -3.55 -0.76
CA ALA A 23 18.58 -4.26 0.08
C ALA A 23 17.88 -5.15 -0.92
N ASP A 24 18.31 -6.40 -0.94
CA ASP A 24 17.69 -7.48 -1.65
C ASP A 24 16.33 -7.57 -0.98
N GLN A 25 15.41 -6.71 -1.44
CA GLN A 25 14.00 -6.80 -1.16
C GLN A 25 13.65 -8.11 -1.83
N THR A 26 13.80 -9.17 -1.05
CA THR A 26 13.01 -10.37 -1.19
C THR A 26 11.57 -9.86 -1.11
N THR A 27 11.02 -9.47 -2.26
CA THR A 27 9.61 -9.29 -2.47
C THR A 27 9.03 -10.68 -2.25
N LEU A 28 8.76 -11.00 -0.99
CA LEU A 28 7.98 -12.18 -0.66
C LEU A 28 6.71 -12.07 -1.50
N PRO A 29 6.37 -13.12 -2.28
CA PRO A 29 5.17 -13.08 -3.09
C PRO A 29 4.00 -12.84 -2.15
N VAL A 30 3.33 -11.68 -2.31
CA VAL A 30 2.18 -11.31 -1.50
C VAL A 30 1.17 -12.45 -1.58
N THR A 31 0.91 -13.07 -0.45
CA THR A 31 0.02 -14.22 -0.36
C THR A 31 -1.41 -13.81 -0.69
N HIS A 32 -2.21 -14.77 -1.15
CA HIS A 32 -3.62 -14.50 -1.43
C HIS A 32 -4.38 -13.97 -0.18
N GLU A 33 -4.00 -14.44 1.01
CA GLU A 33 -4.61 -13.98 2.28
C GLU A 33 -4.28 -12.52 2.60
N GLU A 34 -3.04 -12.09 2.35
CA GLU A 34 -2.62 -10.70 2.51
C GLU A 34 -3.37 -9.79 1.54
N LYS A 35 -3.49 -10.19 0.27
CA LYS A 35 -4.29 -9.44 -0.72
C LYS A 35 -5.76 -9.34 -0.32
N LEU A 36 -6.35 -10.43 0.20
CA LEU A 36 -7.73 -10.44 0.67
C LEU A 36 -7.92 -9.49 1.86
N LEU A 37 -6.99 -9.52 2.82
CA LEU A 37 -7.01 -8.60 3.97
C LEU A 37 -6.90 -7.15 3.50
N GLU A 38 -5.97 -6.87 2.60
CA GLU A 38 -5.74 -5.55 2.03
C GLU A 38 -6.99 -5.03 1.30
N ALA A 39 -7.56 -5.84 0.39
CA ALA A 39 -8.79 -5.50 -0.32
C ALA A 39 -9.97 -5.25 0.63
N THR A 40 -10.06 -6.02 1.72
CA THR A 40 -11.11 -5.84 2.74
C THR A 40 -10.96 -4.49 3.44
N ILE A 41 -9.74 -4.11 3.83
CA ILE A 41 -9.44 -2.83 4.50
C ILE A 41 -9.75 -1.66 3.55
N ILE A 42 -9.30 -1.74 2.30
CA ILE A 42 -9.57 -0.70 1.29
C ILE A 42 -11.07 -0.46 1.12
N CYS A 43 -11.84 -1.54 1.01
CA CYS A 43 -13.30 -1.46 0.89
C CYS A 43 -13.95 -0.85 2.13
N LEU A 44 -13.46 -1.19 3.32
CA LEU A 44 -13.97 -0.63 4.58
C LEU A 44 -13.66 0.86 4.69
N ASP A 45 -12.41 1.26 4.47
CA ASP A 45 -11.98 2.66 4.46
C ASP A 45 -12.76 3.50 3.45
N ALA A 46 -13.01 2.96 2.25
CA ALA A 46 -13.74 3.66 1.21
C ALA A 46 -15.23 3.86 1.54
N VAL A 47 -15.82 2.97 2.34
CA VAL A 47 -17.21 3.10 2.82
C VAL A 47 -17.29 4.11 3.95
N GLU A 48 -16.33 4.09 4.89
CA GLU A 48 -16.38 4.93 6.08
C GLU A 48 -15.92 6.37 5.81
N ALA A 49 -14.89 6.53 4.99
CA ALA A 49 -14.32 7.83 4.65
C ALA A 49 -13.89 7.85 3.18
N PRO A 50 -14.80 8.13 2.22
CA PRO A 50 -14.45 8.25 0.81
C PRO A 50 -13.63 9.53 0.56
N THR A 51 -12.31 9.43 0.71
CA THR A 51 -11.32 10.46 0.45
C THR A 51 -10.81 10.42 -0.99
N ILE A 52 -9.96 11.39 -1.35
CA ILE A 52 -9.24 11.37 -2.63
C ILE A 52 -8.29 10.17 -2.75
N TYR A 53 -7.81 9.64 -1.63
CA TYR A 53 -6.82 8.56 -1.59
C TYR A 53 -7.43 7.17 -1.84
N ASN A 54 -8.72 6.99 -1.53
CA ASN A 54 -9.45 5.73 -1.72
C ASN A 54 -10.61 5.85 -2.71
N GLY A 55 -10.72 6.97 -3.44
CA GLY A 55 -11.78 7.20 -4.43
C GLY A 55 -11.82 6.13 -5.53
N PHE A 56 -10.71 5.48 -5.84
CA PHE A 56 -10.62 4.36 -6.78
C PHE A 56 -11.47 3.15 -6.34
N ALA A 57 -11.74 3.01 -5.04
CA ALA A 57 -12.50 1.89 -4.49
C ALA A 57 -14.01 2.04 -4.69
N LYS A 58 -14.49 3.24 -5.04
CA LYS A 58 -15.92 3.53 -5.29
C LYS A 58 -16.55 2.59 -6.32
N GLN A 59 -15.81 2.24 -7.37
CA GLN A 59 -16.30 1.33 -8.41
C GLN A 59 -16.59 -0.09 -7.91
N PHE A 60 -15.97 -0.51 -6.79
CA PHE A 60 -16.17 -1.84 -6.21
C PHE A 60 -17.24 -1.84 -5.12
N ILE A 61 -17.31 -0.78 -4.31
CA ILE A 61 -18.30 -0.66 -3.22
C ILE A 61 -19.70 -0.26 -3.71
N ASN A 62 -19.80 0.36 -4.90
CA ASN A 62 -21.08 0.73 -5.52
C ASN A 62 -21.71 -0.43 -6.33
N ILE A 63 -21.07 -1.59 -6.39
CA ILE A 63 -21.63 -2.76 -7.07
C ILE A 63 -22.92 -3.20 -6.33
N PRO A 64 -24.02 -3.52 -7.02
CA PRO A 64 -25.29 -3.86 -6.37
C PRO A 64 -25.20 -5.05 -5.39
N SER A 65 -24.28 -5.99 -5.64
CA SER A 65 -24.04 -7.16 -4.79
C SER A 65 -23.12 -6.89 -3.59
N PHE A 66 -22.50 -5.69 -3.50
CA PHE A 66 -21.60 -5.35 -2.41
C PHE A 66 -22.38 -5.21 -1.09
N PRO A 67 -21.88 -5.76 0.03
CA PRO A 67 -22.55 -5.68 1.31
C PRO A 67 -22.68 -4.23 1.77
N LYS A 68 -23.89 -3.80 2.14
CA LYS A 68 -24.16 -2.45 2.65
C LYS A 68 -24.03 -2.42 4.17
N LYS A 69 -23.49 -1.32 4.71
CA LYS A 69 -23.43 -1.09 6.16
C LYS A 69 -24.85 -0.78 6.67
N GLU A 70 -25.46 -1.72 7.36
CA GLU A 70 -26.74 -1.52 8.05
C GLU A 70 -26.50 -0.93 9.45
N LYS A 71 -27.43 -0.12 9.97
CA LYS A 71 -27.27 0.59 11.26
C LYS A 71 -27.08 -0.34 12.47
N SER A 72 -27.56 -1.58 12.39
CA SER A 72 -27.57 -2.56 13.48
C SER A 72 -26.35 -3.48 13.49
N ILE A 73 -25.45 -3.39 12.52
CA ILE A 73 -24.32 -4.31 12.36
C ILE A 73 -23.06 -3.70 12.95
N SER A 74 -22.32 -4.49 13.73
CA SER A 74 -21.01 -4.07 14.25
C SER A 74 -19.96 -3.98 13.14
N GLU A 75 -18.92 -3.19 13.34
CA GLU A 75 -17.84 -3.03 12.35
C GLU A 75 -17.17 -4.38 12.01
N ASN A 76 -16.96 -5.25 13.01
CA ASN A 76 -16.39 -6.59 12.81
C ASN A 76 -17.29 -7.51 11.99
N GLU A 77 -18.60 -7.49 12.21
CA GLU A 77 -19.55 -8.24 11.39
C GLU A 77 -19.57 -7.70 9.96
N TYR A 78 -19.52 -6.38 9.80
CA TYR A 78 -19.48 -5.76 8.48
C TYR A 78 -18.21 -6.13 7.71
N LYS A 79 -17.04 -6.09 8.37
CA LYS A 79 -15.77 -6.59 7.85
C LYS A 79 -15.87 -8.05 7.40
N THR A 80 -16.54 -8.88 8.18
CA THR A 80 -16.76 -10.29 7.85
C THR A 80 -17.65 -10.44 6.60
N LYS A 81 -18.71 -9.65 6.47
CA LYS A 81 -19.56 -9.62 5.26
C LYS A 81 -18.76 -9.21 4.02
N ILE A 82 -17.92 -8.18 4.10
CA ILE A 82 -17.03 -7.76 3.00
C ILE A 82 -16.06 -8.88 2.63
N LYS A 83 -15.41 -9.49 3.62
CA LYS A 83 -14.48 -10.60 3.41
C LYS A 83 -15.16 -11.77 2.70
N SER A 84 -16.33 -12.17 3.15
CA SER A 84 -17.12 -13.25 2.51
C SER A 84 -17.49 -12.90 1.07
N TRP A 85 -17.90 -11.66 0.81
CA TRP A 85 -18.19 -11.20 -0.55
C TRP A 85 -16.95 -11.25 -1.46
N LEU A 86 -15.78 -10.84 -0.96
CA LEU A 86 -14.52 -10.92 -1.70
C LEU A 86 -14.10 -12.37 -1.98
N LEU A 87 -14.29 -13.29 -1.03
CA LEU A 87 -14.05 -14.71 -1.23
C LEU A 87 -14.97 -15.30 -2.32
N SER A 88 -16.23 -14.86 -2.39
CA SER A 88 -17.14 -15.24 -3.48
C SER A 88 -16.82 -14.56 -4.81
N ASN A 89 -16.01 -13.50 -4.81
CA ASN A 89 -15.65 -12.72 -6.00
C ASN A 89 -14.12 -12.51 -6.09
N PRO A 90 -13.32 -13.57 -6.23
CA PRO A 90 -11.86 -13.50 -6.11
C PRO A 90 -11.22 -12.55 -7.14
N LEU A 91 -11.83 -12.40 -8.33
CA LEU A 91 -11.39 -11.45 -9.36
C LEU A 91 -11.37 -10.00 -8.88
N ASN A 92 -12.21 -9.63 -7.90
CA ASN A 92 -12.24 -8.28 -7.36
C ASN A 92 -11.07 -8.02 -6.42
N ILE A 93 -10.50 -9.04 -5.79
CA ILE A 93 -9.36 -8.90 -4.86
C ILE A 93 -8.16 -8.29 -5.60
N ASP A 94 -7.72 -8.94 -6.68
CA ASP A 94 -6.57 -8.43 -7.46
C ASP A 94 -6.88 -7.07 -8.10
N LYS A 95 -8.10 -6.85 -8.60
CA LYS A 95 -8.49 -5.55 -9.18
C LYS A 95 -8.41 -4.41 -8.17
N ILE A 96 -8.84 -4.64 -6.93
CA ILE A 96 -8.78 -3.63 -5.86
C ILE A 96 -7.33 -3.30 -5.52
N VAL A 97 -6.48 -4.32 -5.35
CA VAL A 97 -5.05 -4.13 -5.02
C VAL A 97 -4.31 -3.41 -6.16
N ILE A 98 -4.55 -3.80 -7.42
CA ILE A 98 -3.97 -3.12 -8.60
C ILE A 98 -4.46 -1.67 -8.68
N ALA A 99 -5.75 -1.43 -8.47
CA ALA A 99 -6.30 -0.08 -8.47
C ALA A 99 -5.69 0.79 -7.37
N ARG A 100 -5.43 0.21 -6.18
CA ARG A 100 -4.69 0.89 -5.10
C ARG A 100 -3.27 1.24 -5.52
N LYS A 101 -2.52 0.29 -6.06
CA LYS A 101 -1.14 0.52 -6.54
C LYS A 101 -1.12 1.67 -7.55
N LYS A 102 -2.01 1.62 -8.55
CA LYS A 102 -2.15 2.67 -9.56
C LYS A 102 -2.49 4.04 -8.96
N ALA A 103 -3.44 4.10 -8.02
CA ALA A 103 -3.81 5.35 -7.36
C ALA A 103 -2.65 5.91 -6.50
N HIS A 104 -1.91 5.03 -5.81
CA HIS A 104 -0.72 5.43 -5.08
C HIS A 104 0.40 5.95 -5.98
N ASP A 105 0.68 5.25 -7.08
CA ASP A 105 1.70 5.65 -8.04
C ASP A 105 1.35 7.00 -8.70
N GLN A 106 0.06 7.29 -8.90
CA GLN A 106 -0.40 8.60 -9.39
C GLN A 106 -0.17 9.73 -8.38
N LEU A 107 -0.32 9.45 -7.08
CA LEU A 107 -0.22 10.48 -6.03
C LEU A 107 1.21 10.73 -5.58
N TYR A 108 2.03 9.68 -5.51
CA TYR A 108 3.36 9.72 -4.92
C TYR A 108 4.50 9.41 -5.91
N GLY A 109 4.17 9.19 -7.18
CA GLY A 109 5.11 8.75 -8.22
C GLY A 109 5.27 7.23 -8.26
N TYR A 110 5.67 6.70 -9.43
CA TYR A 110 5.90 5.28 -9.62
C TYR A 110 7.00 4.78 -8.69
N ARG A 111 6.71 3.73 -7.92
CA ARG A 111 7.72 2.98 -7.17
C ARG A 111 7.86 1.60 -7.82
N PRO A 112 9.07 1.21 -8.27
CA PRO A 112 9.32 -0.15 -8.70
C PRO A 112 9.27 -1.06 -7.46
N TYR A 113 8.17 -1.79 -7.32
CA TYR A 113 8.03 -2.99 -6.50
C TYR A 113 7.50 -4.10 -7.39
#